data_AF-A0A2V5MBE9-F1
#
_entry.id   AF-A0A2V5MBE9-F1
#
_cell.length_a   1.000
_cell.length_b   1.000
_cell.length_c   1.000
_cell.angle_alpha   90.00
_cell.angle_beta   90.00
_cell.angle_gamma   90.00
#
_symmetry.space_group_name_H-M   'P 1'
#
loop_
_entity.id
_entity.type
_entity.pdbx_description
1 polymer ?
#
loop_
_entity_poly.entity_id
_entity_poly.type
_entity_poly.pdbx_seq_one_letter_code
_entity_poly.pdbx_strand_id
1 'polypeptide(L)'
;MHLEHIHLTPRTLHIYDCIEFNDRLRYVDVASDVAFLAMDLDYQGRPDLARHFLSKMSNALRDRSMPNLMEFYKCYRAYVRGKVESLHSAATETPKRERELSAQRAHRYFRLALQYAVAGSQPVVLVVMGRVGSGKSTLAGALAGEVGWKVIASDRMRKKMAGLPLQKRSDRDTRARLYAPAMTEKIYQMLCRLAQECVRKQQSVILDATFGRRIHRDRVKELCGRLGVIHRFIEVHTSDTVVKQRLKERDSQANVVSDARLEDFDKLNRRYEAPSEVSFRELITANSARSPEATLLEVLKKLVQLQLETTP
;
A
#
# COMPACT_ATOMS: atom_id res chain seq x y z
N MET A 1 -6.49 22.91 -12.64
CA MET A 1 -7.14 22.31 -13.80
C MET A 1 -7.63 20.92 -13.40
N HIS A 2 -8.92 20.66 -13.52
CA HIS A 2 -9.57 19.37 -13.18
C HIS A 2 -9.96 18.64 -14.48
N LEU A 3 -9.97 17.30 -14.51
CA LEU A 3 -10.29 16.54 -15.73
C LEU A 3 -11.67 16.88 -16.29
N GLU A 4 -12.67 17.10 -15.44
CA GLU A 4 -14.04 17.46 -15.86
C GLU A 4 -14.12 18.83 -16.57
N HIS A 5 -13.06 19.62 -16.51
CA HIS A 5 -12.98 20.96 -17.12
C HIS A 5 -12.27 20.94 -18.47
N ILE A 6 -11.79 19.77 -18.93
CA ILE A 6 -11.08 19.63 -20.21
C ILE A 6 -11.99 18.95 -21.22
N HIS A 7 -12.30 19.66 -22.30
CA HIS A 7 -13.05 19.14 -23.42
C HIS A 7 -12.16 19.00 -24.65
N LEU A 8 -11.98 17.76 -25.10
CA LEU A 8 -11.20 17.43 -26.28
C LEU A 8 -12.13 17.25 -27.48
N THR A 9 -11.95 18.06 -28.51
CA THR A 9 -12.53 17.83 -29.84
C THR A 9 -11.45 17.25 -30.78
N PRO A 10 -11.79 16.71 -31.95
CA PRO A 10 -10.80 16.23 -32.91
C PRO A 10 -9.80 17.30 -33.38
N ARG A 11 -10.11 18.60 -33.22
CA ARG A 11 -9.29 19.70 -33.72
C ARG A 11 -8.69 20.57 -32.63
N THR A 12 -9.31 20.61 -31.44
CA THR A 12 -9.00 21.61 -30.41
C THR A 12 -9.18 21.05 -29.01
N LEU A 13 -8.32 21.52 -28.10
CA LEU A 13 -8.45 21.35 -26.66
C LEU A 13 -9.10 22.60 -26.08
N HIS A 14 -10.19 22.44 -25.34
CA HIS A 14 -10.87 23.51 -24.62
C HIS A 14 -10.75 23.27 -23.12
N ILE A 15 -10.44 24.33 -22.36
CA ILE A 15 -10.39 24.31 -20.89
C ILE A 15 -11.43 25.29 -20.40
N TYR A 16 -12.34 24.83 -19.53
CA TYR A 16 -13.38 25.65 -18.93
C TYR A 16 -13.08 25.85 -17.44
N ASP A 17 -12.82 27.08 -17.01
CA ASP A 17 -12.60 27.37 -15.59
C ASP A 17 -13.72 28.22 -14.99
N CYS A 18 -14.54 27.60 -14.13
CA CYS A 18 -15.74 28.21 -13.56
C CYS A 18 -15.47 29.26 -12.47
N ILE A 19 -14.20 29.62 -12.23
CA ILE A 19 -13.80 30.67 -11.28
C ILE A 19 -13.04 31.83 -11.94
N GLU A 20 -13.05 31.91 -13.28
CA GLU A 20 -12.34 32.95 -14.04
C GLU A 20 -12.76 34.38 -13.65
N PHE A 21 -13.99 34.55 -13.15
CA PHE A 21 -14.56 35.84 -12.75
C PHE A 21 -14.19 36.28 -11.32
N ASN A 22 -13.53 35.44 -10.51
CA ASN A 22 -13.16 35.79 -9.14
C ASN A 22 -11.64 35.74 -8.96
N ASP A 23 -11.00 36.91 -9.00
CA ASP A 23 -9.55 37.06 -8.88
C ASP A 23 -8.96 36.32 -7.67
N ARG A 24 -9.63 36.40 -6.51
CA ARG A 24 -9.15 35.73 -5.28
C ARG A 24 -9.14 34.21 -5.39
N LEU A 25 -10.02 33.64 -6.22
CA LEU A 25 -10.08 32.21 -6.47
C LEU A 25 -9.21 31.80 -7.68
N ARG A 26 -9.08 32.69 -8.66
CA ARG A 26 -8.33 32.49 -9.91
C ARG A 26 -6.82 32.43 -9.69
N TYR A 27 -6.26 33.28 -8.83
CA TYR A 27 -4.82 33.31 -8.60
C TYR A 27 -4.41 32.16 -7.69
N VAL A 28 -3.84 31.12 -8.29
CA VAL A 28 -3.28 29.96 -7.60
C VAL A 28 -1.88 29.67 -8.09
N ASP A 29 -1.10 29.01 -7.24
CA ASP A 29 0.19 28.45 -7.61
C ASP A 29 0.04 27.49 -8.82
N VAL A 30 0.87 27.69 -9.84
CA VAL A 30 0.84 26.90 -11.09
C VAL A 30 1.14 25.42 -10.83
N ALA A 31 2.06 25.11 -9.92
CA ALA A 31 2.39 23.75 -9.54
C ALA A 31 1.20 23.08 -8.85
N SER A 32 0.46 23.80 -8.01
CA SER A 32 -0.79 23.32 -7.40
C SER A 32 -1.88 23.04 -8.45
N ASP A 33 -1.95 23.84 -9.51
CA ASP A 33 -2.92 23.65 -10.58
C ASP A 33 -2.60 22.47 -11.50
N VAL A 34 -1.31 22.29 -11.83
CA VAL A 34 -0.76 21.13 -12.53
C VAL A 34 -0.94 19.84 -11.72
N ALA A 35 -0.65 19.89 -10.41
CA ALA A 35 -0.85 18.77 -9.51
C ALA A 35 -2.31 18.31 -9.46
N PHE A 36 -3.27 19.23 -9.64
CA PHE A 36 -4.68 18.89 -9.63
C PHE A 36 -5.04 17.95 -10.80
N LEU A 37 -4.61 18.28 -12.02
CA LEU A 37 -4.85 17.41 -13.18
C LEU A 37 -4.09 16.06 -13.04
N ALA A 38 -2.85 16.10 -12.55
CA ALA A 38 -2.09 14.88 -12.30
C ALA A 38 -2.76 13.97 -11.26
N MET A 39 -3.34 14.56 -10.21
CA MET A 39 -4.10 13.82 -9.19
C MET A 39 -5.35 13.17 -9.78
N ASP A 40 -6.08 13.87 -10.66
CA ASP A 40 -7.25 13.30 -11.32
C ASP A 40 -6.91 12.13 -12.24
N LEU A 41 -5.79 12.22 -12.97
CA LEU A 41 -5.30 11.11 -13.79
C LEU A 41 -5.00 9.87 -12.94
N ASP A 42 -4.39 10.05 -11.76
CA ASP A 42 -4.19 8.96 -10.80
C ASP A 42 -5.52 8.42 -10.26
N TYR A 43 -6.48 9.31 -9.97
CA TYR A 43 -7.83 8.92 -9.54
C TYR A 43 -8.55 8.07 -10.61
N GLN A 44 -8.30 8.33 -11.89
CA GLN A 44 -8.80 7.53 -13.01
C GLN A 44 -7.94 6.28 -13.32
N GLY A 45 -6.93 5.98 -12.51
CA GLY A 45 -6.07 4.81 -12.66
C GLY A 45 -5.05 4.93 -13.78
N ARG A 46 -4.64 6.16 -14.15
CA ARG A 46 -3.65 6.47 -15.19
C ARG A 46 -2.40 7.20 -14.67
N PRO A 47 -1.63 6.57 -13.75
CA PRO A 47 -0.38 7.16 -13.23
C PRO A 47 0.74 7.24 -14.27
N ASP A 48 0.61 6.50 -15.38
CA ASP A 48 1.44 6.68 -16.57
C ASP A 48 1.22 8.07 -17.19
N LEU A 49 -0.04 8.48 -17.37
CA LEU A 49 -0.39 9.79 -17.92
C LEU A 49 -0.07 10.92 -16.94
N ALA A 50 -0.34 10.73 -15.65
CA ALA A 50 -0.02 11.73 -14.63
C ALA A 50 1.48 12.07 -14.64
N ARG A 51 2.36 11.07 -14.63
CA ARG A 51 3.82 11.27 -14.68
C ARG A 51 4.28 11.88 -16.00
N HIS A 52 3.71 11.44 -17.12
CA HIS A 52 4.01 12.04 -18.43
C HIS A 52 3.64 13.52 -18.45
N PHE A 53 2.44 13.86 -17.98
CA PHE A 53 1.96 15.23 -17.90
C PHE A 53 2.86 16.09 -17.01
N LEU A 54 3.18 15.64 -15.79
CA LEU A 54 4.07 16.36 -14.88
C LEU A 54 5.46 16.61 -15.48
N SER A 55 6.03 15.61 -16.16
CA SER A 55 7.32 15.75 -16.84
C SER A 55 7.26 16.78 -17.98
N LYS A 56 6.18 16.79 -18.76
CA LYS A 56 5.98 17.78 -19.84
C LYS A 56 5.79 19.19 -19.28
N MET A 57 5.01 19.35 -18.21
CA MET A 57 4.75 20.65 -17.58
C MET A 57 6.01 21.23 -16.95
N SER A 58 6.77 20.44 -16.17
CA SER A 58 8.03 20.91 -15.57
C SER A 58 9.02 21.40 -16.64
N ASN A 59 9.13 20.69 -17.78
CA ASN A 59 9.98 21.11 -18.89
C ASN A 59 9.46 22.37 -19.59
N ALA A 60 8.15 22.45 -19.88
CA ALA A 60 7.54 23.58 -20.57
C ALA A 60 7.62 24.87 -19.76
N LEU A 61 7.40 24.77 -18.45
CA LEU A 61 7.49 25.89 -17.50
C LEU A 61 8.93 26.22 -17.09
N ARG A 62 9.91 25.38 -17.48
CA ARG A 62 11.31 25.47 -17.06
C ARG A 62 11.50 25.49 -15.54
N ASP A 63 10.55 24.90 -14.81
CA ASP A 63 10.59 24.79 -13.36
C ASP A 63 11.02 23.38 -12.96
N ARG A 64 12.31 23.26 -12.60
CA ARG A 64 12.91 22.02 -12.12
C ARG A 64 12.57 21.70 -10.67
N SER A 65 12.03 22.66 -9.92
CA SER A 65 11.66 22.49 -8.51
C SER A 65 10.23 21.97 -8.34
N MET A 66 9.37 22.17 -9.35
CA MET A 66 7.98 21.68 -9.37
C MET A 66 7.82 20.23 -8.90
N PRO A 67 8.61 19.23 -9.39
CA PRO A 67 8.47 17.84 -8.96
C PRO A 67 8.56 17.64 -7.44
N ASN A 68 9.31 18.48 -6.72
CA ASN A 68 9.51 18.37 -5.26
C ASN A 68 8.22 18.66 -4.48
N LEU A 69 7.30 19.44 -5.07
CA LEU A 69 6.03 19.83 -4.43
C LEU A 69 4.84 18.98 -4.90
N MET A 70 5.01 18.12 -5.91
CA MET A 70 3.90 17.39 -6.54
C MET A 70 3.19 16.46 -5.57
N GLU A 71 3.91 15.71 -4.74
CA GLU A 71 3.27 14.79 -3.79
C GLU A 71 2.44 15.54 -2.75
N PHE A 72 2.96 16.67 -2.25
CA PHE A 72 2.24 17.53 -1.32
C PHE A 72 0.95 18.08 -1.95
N TYR A 73 1.05 18.69 -3.15
CA TYR A 73 -0.13 19.27 -3.79
C TYR A 73 -1.13 18.22 -4.24
N LYS A 74 -0.69 17.05 -4.74
CA LYS A 74 -1.59 15.95 -5.11
C LYS A 74 -2.31 15.39 -3.88
N CYS A 75 -1.61 15.20 -2.77
CA CYS A 75 -2.20 14.82 -1.49
C CYS A 75 -3.23 15.83 -1.01
N TYR A 76 -2.87 17.12 -1.00
CA TYR A 76 -3.77 18.21 -0.64
C TYR A 76 -5.02 18.25 -1.53
N ARG A 77 -4.87 18.19 -2.85
CA ARG A 77 -5.99 18.23 -3.81
C ARG A 77 -6.91 17.02 -3.66
N ALA A 78 -6.35 15.82 -3.50
CA ALA A 78 -7.14 14.62 -3.22
C ALA A 78 -7.93 14.77 -1.92
N TYR A 79 -7.31 15.28 -0.85
CA TYR A 79 -7.99 15.52 0.43
C TYR A 79 -9.12 16.55 0.31
N VAL A 80 -8.89 17.66 -0.40
CA VAL A 80 -9.92 18.68 -0.66
C VAL A 80 -11.09 18.10 -1.45
N ARG A 81 -10.84 17.31 -2.50
CA ARG A 81 -11.91 16.60 -3.23
C ARG A 81 -12.68 15.65 -2.33
N GLY A 82 -11.99 14.89 -1.48
CA GLY A 82 -12.61 14.03 -0.47
C GLY A 82 -13.59 14.80 0.41
N LYS A 83 -13.17 15.98 0.93
CA LYS A 83 -14.04 16.84 1.73
C LYS A 83 -15.27 17.34 0.98
N VAL A 84 -15.11 17.80 -0.27
CA VAL A 84 -16.22 18.29 -1.10
C VAL A 84 -17.25 17.17 -1.32
N GLU A 85 -16.79 15.98 -1.70
CA GLU A 85 -17.67 14.82 -1.88
C GLU A 85 -18.34 14.38 -0.57
N SER A 86 -17.65 14.53 0.57
CA SER A 86 -18.27 14.30 1.89
C SER A 86 -19.40 15.28 2.19
N LEU A 87 -19.23 16.57 1.87
CA LEU A 87 -20.29 17.57 2.04
C LEU A 87 -21.52 17.21 1.17
N HIS A 88 -21.30 16.83 -0.09
CA HIS A 88 -22.37 16.37 -0.97
C HIS A 88 -23.06 15.11 -0.44
N SER A 89 -22.29 14.18 0.16
CA SER A 89 -22.87 12.96 0.76
C SER A 89 -23.77 13.24 1.98
N ALA A 90 -23.58 14.39 2.64
CA ALA A 90 -24.37 14.80 3.80
C ALA A 90 -25.54 15.74 3.45
N ALA A 91 -25.62 16.25 2.22
CA ALA A 91 -26.63 17.22 1.80
C ALA A 91 -28.03 16.59 1.72
N THR A 92 -28.90 16.88 2.67
CA THR A 92 -30.24 16.29 2.81
C THR A 92 -31.16 16.51 1.60
N GLU A 93 -30.94 17.62 0.88
CA GLU A 93 -31.67 18.00 -0.35
C GLU A 93 -31.35 17.07 -1.54
N THR A 94 -30.25 16.31 -1.47
CA THR A 94 -29.74 15.48 -2.57
C THR A 94 -30.33 14.05 -2.53
N PRO A 95 -30.74 13.48 -3.68
CA PRO A 95 -31.24 12.10 -3.75
C PRO A 95 -30.30 11.09 -3.07
N LYS A 96 -30.87 10.12 -2.35
CA LYS A 96 -30.08 9.11 -1.58
C LYS A 96 -29.00 8.43 -2.41
N ARG A 97 -29.32 8.05 -3.65
CA ARG A 97 -28.38 7.40 -4.57
C ARG A 97 -27.16 8.28 -4.88
N GLU A 98 -27.38 9.57 -5.10
CA GLU A 98 -26.28 10.52 -5.36
C GLU A 98 -25.43 10.77 -4.12
N ARG A 99 -26.06 10.78 -2.93
CA ARG A 99 -25.32 10.84 -1.67
C ARG A 99 -24.42 9.63 -1.46
N GLU A 100 -24.91 8.42 -1.74
CA GLU A 100 -24.14 7.18 -1.65
C GLU A 100 -22.97 7.17 -2.65
N LEU A 101 -23.19 7.61 -3.89
CA LEU A 101 -22.12 7.77 -4.88
C LEU A 101 -21.07 8.79 -4.44
N SER A 102 -21.50 9.91 -3.85
CA SER A 102 -20.59 10.93 -3.31
C SER A 102 -19.78 10.39 -2.12
N ALA A 103 -20.39 9.61 -1.23
CA ALA A 103 -19.68 8.92 -0.15
C ALA A 103 -18.60 7.96 -0.70
N GLN A 104 -18.91 7.20 -1.76
CA GLN A 104 -17.94 6.32 -2.41
C GLN A 104 -16.78 7.11 -3.05
N ARG A 105 -17.08 8.23 -3.73
CA ARG A 105 -16.06 9.13 -4.30
C ARG A 105 -15.19 9.73 -3.20
N ALA A 106 -15.78 10.20 -2.10
CA ALA A 106 -15.05 10.73 -0.95
C ALA A 106 -14.06 9.70 -0.40
N HIS A 107 -14.51 8.45 -0.20
CA HIS A 107 -13.64 7.36 0.26
C HIS A 107 -12.47 7.10 -0.69
N ARG A 108 -12.72 7.11 -2.02
CA ARG A 108 -11.66 6.93 -3.02
C ARG A 108 -10.65 8.08 -2.99
N TYR A 109 -11.09 9.32 -2.82
CA TYR A 109 -10.21 10.49 -2.72
C TYR A 109 -9.38 10.49 -1.44
N PHE A 110 -9.96 10.16 -0.29
CA PHE A 110 -9.19 10.04 0.96
C PHE A 110 -8.19 8.90 0.91
N ARG A 111 -8.54 7.77 0.28
CA ARG A 111 -7.58 6.69 0.01
C ARG A 111 -6.43 7.16 -0.86
N LEU A 112 -6.71 7.91 -1.92
CA LEU A 112 -5.67 8.45 -2.81
C LEU A 112 -4.76 9.45 -2.07
N ALA A 113 -5.33 10.33 -1.24
CA ALA A 113 -4.55 11.21 -0.37
C ALA A 113 -3.64 10.43 0.59
N LEU A 114 -4.17 9.38 1.22
CA LEU A 114 -3.37 8.50 2.08
C LEU A 114 -2.23 7.82 1.31
N GLN A 115 -2.49 7.33 0.10
CA GLN A 115 -1.46 6.71 -0.76
C GLN A 115 -0.29 7.66 -1.02
N TYR A 116 -0.56 8.92 -1.40
CA TYR A 116 0.50 9.92 -1.56
C TYR A 116 1.25 10.16 -0.26
N ALA A 117 0.55 10.26 0.87
CA ALA A 117 1.18 10.48 2.15
C ALA A 117 2.10 9.33 2.58
N VAL A 118 1.75 8.07 2.29
CA VAL A 118 2.55 6.90 2.71
C VAL A 118 3.63 6.47 1.73
N ALA A 119 3.51 6.81 0.44
CA ALA A 119 4.39 6.29 -0.60
C ALA A 119 4.63 7.23 -1.81
N GLY A 120 3.99 8.40 -1.84
CA GLY A 120 4.02 9.28 -3.00
C GLY A 120 3.35 8.66 -4.22
N SER A 121 3.77 9.13 -5.42
CA SER A 121 3.19 8.73 -6.70
C SER A 121 3.95 7.59 -7.40
N GLN A 122 5.06 7.12 -6.81
CA GLN A 122 5.83 6.00 -7.35
C GLN A 122 5.43 4.69 -6.67
N PRO A 123 5.49 3.54 -7.36
CA PRO A 123 5.19 2.26 -6.74
C PRO A 123 6.19 1.92 -5.62
N VAL A 124 5.66 1.45 -4.49
CA VAL A 124 6.44 0.97 -3.33
C VAL A 124 6.20 -0.52 -3.07
N VAL A 125 7.22 -1.21 -2.56
CA VAL A 125 7.08 -2.58 -2.04
C VAL A 125 7.12 -2.55 -0.52
N LEU A 126 5.98 -2.83 0.12
CA LEU A 126 5.92 -3.03 1.57
C LEU A 126 6.07 -4.51 1.90
N VAL A 127 6.96 -4.82 2.83
CA VAL A 127 7.16 -6.17 3.34
C VAL A 127 6.64 -6.23 4.77
N VAL A 128 5.48 -6.85 4.99
CA VAL A 128 4.95 -7.09 6.33
C VAL A 128 5.47 -8.43 6.82
N MET A 129 6.35 -8.39 7.82
CA MET A 129 7.08 -9.53 8.34
C MET A 129 6.92 -9.69 9.84
N GLY A 130 7.41 -10.81 10.38
CA GLY A 130 7.40 -11.08 11.80
C GLY A 130 7.26 -12.56 12.10
N ARG A 131 7.46 -12.91 13.38
CA ARG A 131 7.31 -14.27 13.88
C ARG A 131 5.90 -14.81 13.63
N VAL A 132 5.79 -16.13 13.59
CA VAL A 132 4.48 -16.76 13.43
C VAL A 132 3.54 -16.36 14.57
N GLY A 133 2.26 -16.11 14.25
CA GLY A 133 1.29 -15.64 15.26
C GLY A 133 1.47 -14.17 15.71
N SER A 134 2.44 -13.42 15.18
CA SER A 134 2.66 -12.02 15.56
C SER A 134 1.61 -11.02 15.04
N GLY A 135 0.64 -11.46 14.23
CA GLY A 135 -0.39 -10.56 13.68
C GLY A 135 -0.03 -9.92 12.33
N LYS A 136 1.10 -10.30 11.71
CA LYS A 136 1.56 -9.81 10.39
C LYS A 136 0.46 -9.80 9.30
N SER A 137 -0.30 -10.89 9.18
CA SER A 137 -1.33 -11.01 8.14
C SER A 137 -2.56 -10.15 8.42
N THR A 138 -2.87 -9.92 9.70
CA THR A 138 -3.92 -8.98 10.12
C THR A 138 -3.52 -7.56 9.75
N LEU A 139 -2.29 -7.15 10.07
CA LEU A 139 -1.79 -5.81 9.71
C LEU A 139 -1.69 -5.63 8.18
N ALA A 140 -1.20 -6.63 7.45
CA ALA A 140 -1.12 -6.59 5.98
C ALA A 140 -2.50 -6.41 5.34
N GLY A 141 -3.52 -7.11 5.85
CA GLY A 141 -4.91 -6.96 5.41
C GLY A 141 -5.50 -5.60 5.75
N ALA A 142 -5.23 -5.09 6.96
CA ALA A 142 -5.69 -3.78 7.41
C ALA A 142 -5.06 -2.65 6.57
N LEU A 143 -3.74 -2.69 6.35
CA LEU A 143 -3.04 -1.77 5.44
C LEU A 143 -3.67 -1.81 4.05
N ALA A 144 -3.86 -2.99 3.47
CA ALA A 144 -4.49 -3.13 2.16
C ALA A 144 -5.92 -2.58 2.11
N GLY A 145 -6.69 -2.69 3.19
CA GLY A 145 -8.02 -2.10 3.28
C GLY A 145 -8.00 -0.57 3.19
N GLU A 146 -7.06 0.06 3.90
CA GLU A 146 -6.88 1.51 3.89
C GLU A 146 -6.30 2.01 2.56
N VAL A 147 -5.11 1.52 2.19
CA VAL A 147 -4.39 2.02 1.00
C VAL A 147 -4.83 1.37 -0.31
N GLY A 148 -5.63 0.32 -0.29
CA GLY A 148 -6.15 -0.35 -1.50
C GLY A 148 -5.10 -1.13 -2.31
N TRP A 149 -3.94 -1.43 -1.74
CA TRP A 149 -2.88 -2.17 -2.44
C TRP A 149 -3.07 -3.68 -2.38
N LYS A 150 -2.53 -4.39 -3.36
CA LYS A 150 -2.60 -5.85 -3.43
C LYS A 150 -1.72 -6.49 -2.36
N VAL A 151 -2.27 -7.44 -1.61
CA VAL A 151 -1.49 -8.32 -0.71
C VAL A 151 -1.13 -9.62 -1.41
N ILE A 152 0.16 -9.92 -1.45
CA ILE A 152 0.68 -11.21 -1.90
C ILE A 152 1.17 -11.97 -0.67
N ALA A 153 0.34 -12.90 -0.19
CA ALA A 153 0.60 -13.66 1.03
C ALA A 153 1.18 -15.05 0.74
N SER A 154 2.28 -15.38 1.41
CA SER A 154 3.01 -16.63 1.17
C SER A 154 2.21 -17.89 1.55
N ASP A 155 1.41 -17.84 2.62
CA ASP A 155 0.55 -18.96 3.03
C ASP A 155 -0.58 -19.22 2.01
N ARG A 156 -1.19 -18.15 1.47
CA ARG A 156 -2.18 -18.28 0.39
C ARG A 156 -1.56 -18.90 -0.85
N MET A 157 -0.32 -18.53 -1.20
CA MET A 157 0.37 -19.09 -2.36
C MET A 157 0.74 -20.56 -2.15
N ARG A 158 1.22 -20.94 -0.96
CA ARG A 158 1.48 -22.35 -0.61
C ARG A 158 0.26 -23.22 -0.87
N LYS A 159 -0.90 -22.81 -0.36
CA LYS A 159 -2.15 -23.55 -0.55
C LYS A 159 -2.60 -23.61 -2.01
N LYS A 160 -2.54 -22.48 -2.73
CA LYS A 160 -2.87 -22.45 -4.17
C LYS A 160 -1.99 -23.40 -4.99
N MET A 161 -0.69 -23.43 -4.72
CA MET A 161 0.25 -24.29 -5.45
C MET A 161 0.05 -25.78 -5.16
N ALA A 162 -0.50 -26.13 -4.01
CA ALA A 162 -0.83 -27.51 -3.64
C ALA A 162 -2.29 -27.90 -3.96
N GLY A 163 -3.07 -27.03 -4.61
CA GLY A 163 -4.48 -27.30 -4.91
C GLY A 163 -5.39 -27.40 -3.68
N LEU A 164 -4.98 -26.80 -2.55
CA LEU A 164 -5.69 -26.91 -1.27
C LEU A 164 -6.70 -25.76 -1.07
N PRO A 165 -7.83 -26.01 -0.39
CA PRO A 165 -8.74 -24.95 0.01
C PRO A 165 -8.04 -23.92 0.90
N LEU A 166 -8.16 -22.63 0.56
CA LEU A 166 -7.46 -21.55 1.26
C LEU A 166 -7.77 -21.50 2.76
N GLN A 167 -9.00 -21.85 3.13
CA GLN A 167 -9.53 -21.72 4.49
C GLN A 167 -9.47 -23.02 5.30
N LYS A 168 -8.90 -24.10 4.73
CA LYS A 168 -8.72 -25.38 5.41
C LYS A 168 -7.26 -25.58 5.77
N ARG A 169 -6.97 -26.00 7.01
CA ARG A 169 -5.61 -26.39 7.40
C ARG A 169 -5.22 -27.70 6.74
N SER A 170 -3.96 -27.78 6.35
CA SER A 170 -3.35 -29.01 5.85
C SER A 170 -3.06 -30.00 6.99
N ASP A 171 -3.09 -31.29 6.67
CA ASP A 171 -2.59 -32.35 7.55
C ASP A 171 -1.07 -32.24 7.78
N ARG A 172 -0.52 -33.09 8.65
CA ARG A 172 0.90 -33.03 9.04
C ARG A 172 1.85 -33.21 7.86
N ASP A 173 1.58 -34.15 6.97
CA ASP A 173 2.47 -34.54 5.87
C ASP A 173 2.41 -33.54 4.72
N THR A 174 1.20 -33.06 4.42
CA THR A 174 0.96 -31.97 3.48
C THR A 174 1.63 -30.70 3.97
N ARG A 175 1.51 -30.33 5.25
CA ARG A 175 2.23 -29.19 5.83
C ARG A 175 3.75 -29.36 5.70
N ALA A 176 4.29 -30.54 5.99
CA ALA A 176 5.73 -30.80 5.85
C ALA A 176 6.22 -30.55 4.42
N ARG A 177 5.43 -30.92 3.40
CA ARG A 177 5.71 -30.63 1.99
C ARG A 177 5.58 -29.15 1.65
N LEU A 178 4.53 -28.47 2.12
CA LEU A 178 4.29 -27.03 1.86
C LEU A 178 5.41 -26.13 2.39
N TYR A 179 6.04 -26.51 3.50
CA TYR A 179 7.11 -25.74 4.15
C TYR A 179 8.49 -26.39 3.99
N ALA A 180 8.64 -27.36 3.09
CA ALA A 180 9.94 -27.90 2.73
C ALA A 180 10.88 -26.78 2.21
N PRO A 181 12.21 -26.87 2.40
CA PRO A 181 13.14 -25.81 1.98
C PRO A 181 13.01 -25.42 0.51
N ALA A 182 12.95 -26.40 -0.40
CA ALA A 182 12.78 -26.16 -1.84
C ALA A 182 11.45 -25.45 -2.17
N MET A 183 10.35 -25.84 -1.50
CA MET A 183 9.05 -25.20 -1.68
C MET A 183 9.06 -23.77 -1.12
N THR A 184 9.70 -23.56 0.03
CA THR A 184 9.86 -22.23 0.63
C THR A 184 10.63 -21.31 -0.33
N GLU A 185 11.74 -21.78 -0.88
CA GLU A 185 12.54 -21.02 -1.84
C GLU A 185 11.72 -20.65 -3.09
N LYS A 186 11.00 -21.60 -3.67
CA LYS A 186 10.08 -21.36 -4.81
C LYS A 186 9.00 -20.33 -4.49
N ILE A 187 8.45 -20.34 -3.27
CA ILE A 187 7.44 -19.35 -2.82
C ILE A 187 8.04 -17.95 -2.74
N TYR A 188 9.25 -17.78 -2.19
CA TYR A 188 9.90 -16.47 -2.13
C TYR A 188 10.32 -15.94 -3.50
N GLN A 189 10.72 -16.82 -4.43
CA GLN A 189 10.92 -16.43 -5.84
C GLN A 189 9.60 -15.93 -6.46
N MET A 190 8.49 -16.62 -6.21
CA MET A 190 7.17 -16.20 -6.72
C MET A 190 6.70 -14.87 -6.11
N LEU A 191 6.92 -14.64 -4.80
CA LEU A 191 6.65 -13.35 -4.15
C LEU A 191 7.35 -12.20 -4.90
N CYS A 192 8.65 -12.36 -5.17
CA CYS A 192 9.46 -11.37 -5.86
C CYS A 192 8.98 -11.14 -7.30
N ARG A 193 8.70 -12.21 -8.05
CA ARG A 193 8.18 -12.12 -9.41
C ARG A 193 6.86 -11.35 -9.46
N LEU A 194 5.90 -11.68 -8.60
CA LEU A 194 4.60 -11.02 -8.57
C LEU A 194 4.71 -9.56 -8.10
N ALA A 195 5.62 -9.26 -7.17
CA ALA A 195 5.94 -7.89 -6.77
C ALA A 195 6.46 -7.07 -7.97
N GLN A 196 7.38 -7.65 -8.74
CA GLN A 196 7.93 -7.05 -9.95
C GLN A 196 6.85 -6.76 -11.01
N GLU A 197 5.90 -7.68 -11.20
CA GLU A 197 4.76 -7.49 -12.11
C GLU A 197 3.87 -6.31 -11.68
N CYS A 198 3.60 -6.15 -10.37
CA CYS A 198 2.88 -4.99 -9.83
C CYS A 198 3.65 -3.68 -10.07
N VAL A 199 4.94 -3.65 -9.72
CA VAL A 199 5.78 -2.46 -9.89
C VAL A 199 5.86 -2.02 -11.36
N ARG A 200 6.01 -2.96 -12.30
CA ARG A 200 6.01 -2.66 -13.75
C ARG A 200 4.70 -2.02 -14.23
N LYS A 201 3.58 -2.41 -13.60
CA LYS A 201 2.25 -1.81 -13.83
C LYS A 201 2.04 -0.52 -13.04
N GLN A 202 3.07 0.02 -12.39
CA GLN A 202 3.00 1.24 -11.56
C GLN A 202 2.07 1.07 -10.36
N GLN A 203 2.05 -0.13 -9.78
CA GLN A 203 1.23 -0.47 -8.64
C GLN A 203 2.09 -0.85 -7.45
N SER A 204 1.86 -0.18 -6.32
CA SER A 204 2.40 -0.56 -5.03
C SER A 204 1.83 -1.92 -4.56
N VAL A 205 2.61 -2.63 -3.75
CA VAL A 205 2.29 -4.00 -3.36
C VAL A 205 2.74 -4.31 -1.93
N ILE A 206 1.96 -5.13 -1.23
CA ILE A 206 2.24 -5.61 0.12
C ILE A 206 2.61 -7.10 0.04
N LEU A 207 3.79 -7.46 0.53
CA LEU A 207 4.23 -8.85 0.70
C LEU A 207 3.99 -9.29 2.14
N ASP A 208 3.18 -10.32 2.34
CA ASP A 208 2.91 -10.92 3.66
C ASP A 208 3.57 -12.30 3.75
N ALA A 209 4.69 -12.35 4.46
CA ALA A 209 5.36 -13.60 4.80
C ALA A 209 6.15 -13.46 6.09
N THR A 210 6.64 -14.57 6.64
CA THR A 210 7.46 -14.54 7.85
C THR A 210 8.75 -13.72 7.64
N PHE A 211 9.36 -13.80 6.45
CA PHE A 211 10.67 -13.20 6.13
C PHE A 211 11.73 -13.40 7.23
N GLY A 212 11.71 -14.59 7.85
CA GLY A 212 12.54 -14.90 9.01
C GLY A 212 13.99 -15.25 8.68
N ARG A 213 14.40 -15.25 7.41
CA ARG A 213 15.79 -15.48 7.00
C ARG A 213 16.28 -14.26 6.22
N ARG A 214 17.51 -13.81 6.51
CA ARG A 214 18.18 -12.70 5.85
C ARG A 214 18.18 -12.82 4.32
N ILE A 215 18.48 -14.02 3.80
CA ILE A 215 18.52 -14.27 2.35
C ILE A 215 17.20 -13.91 1.62
N HIS A 216 16.06 -14.05 2.28
CA HIS A 216 14.76 -13.71 1.68
C HIS A 216 14.48 -12.20 1.73
N ARG A 217 15.00 -11.50 2.74
CA ARG A 217 14.91 -10.04 2.84
C ARG A 217 15.86 -9.38 1.84
N ASP A 218 17.10 -9.83 1.78
CA ASP A 218 18.12 -9.38 0.82
C ASP A 218 17.62 -9.50 -0.62
N ARG A 219 16.93 -10.60 -0.98
CA ARG A 219 16.32 -10.74 -2.30
C ARG A 219 15.30 -9.67 -2.65
N VAL A 220 14.48 -9.23 -1.68
CA VAL A 220 13.52 -8.14 -1.91
C VAL A 220 14.28 -6.82 -2.07
N LYS A 221 15.31 -6.57 -1.26
CA LYS A 221 16.17 -5.39 -1.37
C LYS A 221 16.82 -5.31 -2.76
N GLU A 222 17.43 -6.41 -3.21
CA GLU A 222 18.05 -6.52 -4.54
C GLU A 222 17.04 -6.30 -5.67
N LEU A 223 15.85 -6.89 -5.57
CA LEU A 223 14.79 -6.68 -6.55
C LEU A 223 14.42 -5.19 -6.64
N CYS A 224 14.17 -4.56 -5.49
CA CYS A 224 13.73 -3.17 -5.45
C CYS A 224 14.85 -2.23 -5.91
N GLY A 225 16.10 -2.52 -5.56
CA GLY A 225 17.27 -1.79 -6.06
C GLY A 225 17.41 -1.85 -7.58
N ARG A 226 17.26 -3.04 -8.20
CA ARG A 226 17.26 -3.18 -9.67
C ARG A 226 16.10 -2.45 -10.36
N LEU A 227 14.95 -2.36 -9.70
CA LEU A 227 13.77 -1.67 -10.24
C LEU A 227 13.79 -0.17 -9.95
N GLY A 228 14.70 0.32 -9.11
CA GLY A 228 14.74 1.72 -8.68
C GLY A 228 13.53 2.14 -7.86
N VAL A 229 12.93 1.22 -7.10
CA VAL A 229 11.74 1.51 -6.27
C VAL A 229 12.04 1.45 -4.79
N ILE A 230 11.30 2.26 -4.02
CA ILE A 230 11.37 2.27 -2.57
C ILE A 230 10.80 0.95 -2.05
N HIS A 231 11.41 0.46 -0.98
CA HIS A 231 10.90 -0.66 -0.20
C HIS A 231 10.97 -0.34 1.29
N ARG A 232 10.05 -0.92 2.05
CA ARG A 232 9.99 -0.80 3.51
C ARG A 232 9.63 -2.15 4.14
N PHE A 233 10.31 -2.50 5.21
CA PHE A 233 10.00 -3.65 6.03
C PHE A 233 9.22 -3.21 7.27
N ILE A 234 8.13 -3.90 7.57
CA ILE A 234 7.31 -3.70 8.76
C ILE A 234 7.42 -4.99 9.59
N GLU A 235 8.23 -4.95 10.65
CA GLU A 235 8.39 -6.06 11.57
C GLU A 235 7.33 -6.00 12.68
N VAL A 236 6.37 -6.92 12.59
CA VAL A 236 5.32 -7.07 13.58
C VAL A 236 5.76 -8.03 14.67
N HIS A 237 5.82 -7.53 15.91
CA HIS A 237 6.18 -8.30 17.09
C HIS A 237 5.08 -8.26 18.17
N THR A 238 5.14 -9.20 19.10
CA THR A 238 4.32 -9.27 20.32
C THR A 238 4.99 -10.25 21.29
N SER A 239 4.50 -10.35 22.52
CA SER A 239 5.06 -11.26 23.51
C SER A 239 4.82 -12.73 23.14
N ASP A 240 5.72 -13.61 23.59
CA ASP A 240 5.59 -15.05 23.41
C ASP A 240 4.28 -15.61 24.00
N THR A 241 3.82 -15.02 25.11
CA THR A 241 2.53 -15.35 25.73
C THR A 241 1.37 -15.11 24.78
N VAL A 242 1.32 -13.93 24.15
CA VAL A 242 0.28 -13.55 23.19
C VAL A 242 0.37 -14.39 21.92
N VAL A 243 1.58 -14.68 21.42
CA VAL A 243 1.73 -15.56 20.25
C VAL A 243 1.16 -16.95 20.54
N LYS A 244 1.54 -17.57 21.66
CA LYS A 244 1.06 -18.90 22.04
C LYS A 244 -0.45 -18.93 22.22
N GLN A 245 -1.02 -17.90 22.83
CA GLN A 245 -2.48 -17.75 22.96
C GLN A 245 -3.17 -17.68 21.59
N ARG A 246 -2.71 -16.78 20.70
CA ARG A 246 -3.27 -16.64 19.34
C ARG A 246 -3.16 -17.92 18.51
N LEU A 247 -2.09 -18.69 18.66
CA LEU A 247 -1.93 -19.97 17.98
C LEU A 247 -2.96 -20.98 18.49
N LYS A 248 -3.18 -21.07 19.81
CA LYS A 248 -4.21 -21.93 20.42
C LYS A 248 -5.62 -21.54 19.97
N GLU A 249 -5.95 -20.25 19.99
CA GLU A 249 -7.26 -19.74 19.54
C GLU A 249 -7.52 -20.05 18.05
N ARG A 250 -6.47 -20.00 17.22
CA ARG A 250 -6.60 -20.39 15.81
C ARG A 250 -6.74 -21.90 15.61
N ASP A 251 -6.36 -22.73 16.58
CA ASP A 251 -6.53 -24.18 16.48
C ASP A 251 -8.01 -24.56 16.61
N SER A 252 -8.82 -23.75 17.30
CA SER A 252 -10.27 -23.94 17.46
C SER A 252 -11.14 -23.22 16.41
N GLN A 253 -10.55 -22.39 15.54
CA GLN A 253 -11.30 -21.64 14.52
C GLN A 253 -11.44 -22.42 13.21
N ALA A 254 -12.66 -22.41 12.64
CA ALA A 254 -12.87 -22.69 11.22
C ALA A 254 -12.37 -21.48 10.40
N ASN A 255 -11.87 -21.72 9.17
CA ASN A 255 -11.37 -20.70 8.23
C ASN A 255 -9.99 -20.08 8.54
N VAL A 256 -8.98 -20.94 8.68
CA VAL A 256 -7.60 -20.50 8.93
C VAL A 256 -6.73 -20.66 7.67
N VAL A 257 -6.17 -19.54 7.21
CA VAL A 257 -5.25 -19.51 6.05
C VAL A 257 -3.84 -19.98 6.42
N SER A 258 -3.34 -19.66 7.61
CA SER A 258 -2.01 -20.08 8.07
C SER A 258 -2.01 -21.53 8.54
N ASP A 259 -1.00 -22.31 8.16
CA ASP A 259 -0.85 -23.72 8.58
C ASP A 259 0.01 -23.89 9.85
N ALA A 260 0.56 -22.81 10.39
CA ALA A 260 1.37 -22.88 11.60
C ALA A 260 0.54 -23.16 12.86
N ARG A 261 1.08 -24.04 13.71
CA ARG A 261 0.45 -24.53 14.95
C ARG A 261 1.32 -24.20 16.16
N LEU A 262 0.76 -24.36 17.37
CA LEU A 262 1.51 -24.13 18.61
C LEU A 262 2.79 -24.98 18.69
N GLU A 263 2.75 -26.23 18.26
CA GLU A 263 3.90 -27.15 18.18
C GLU A 263 5.03 -26.64 17.26
N ASP A 264 4.73 -25.76 16.30
CA ASP A 264 5.73 -25.19 15.40
C ASP A 264 6.45 -23.98 16.02
N PHE A 265 5.92 -23.41 17.12
CA PHE A 265 6.35 -22.13 17.67
C PHE A 265 7.85 -22.10 17.98
N ASP A 266 8.36 -23.03 18.79
CA ASP A 266 9.76 -23.02 19.21
C ASP A 266 10.71 -23.23 18.02
N LYS A 267 10.36 -24.15 17.11
CA LYS A 267 11.15 -24.45 15.91
C LYS A 267 11.21 -23.25 14.97
N LEU A 268 10.08 -22.58 14.72
CA LEU A 268 10.02 -21.42 13.85
C LEU A 268 10.68 -20.19 14.50
N ASN A 269 10.56 -20.06 15.82
CA ASN A 269 11.18 -18.98 16.56
C ASN A 269 12.71 -19.05 16.50
N ARG A 270 13.30 -20.23 16.75
CA ARG A 270 14.76 -20.44 16.68
C ARG A 270 15.35 -20.16 15.29
N ARG A 271 14.52 -20.24 14.25
CA ARG A 271 14.93 -19.98 12.85
C ARG A 271 14.73 -18.53 12.42
N TYR A 272 14.14 -17.70 13.27
CA TYR A 272 13.91 -16.29 12.96
C TYR A 272 15.18 -15.49 13.22
N GLU A 273 15.80 -15.02 12.15
CA GLU A 273 16.95 -14.12 12.18
C GLU A 273 16.44 -12.67 12.28
N ALA A 274 16.89 -11.93 13.30
CA ALA A 274 16.60 -10.51 13.42
C ALA A 274 17.02 -9.76 12.13
N PRO A 275 16.27 -8.73 11.70
CA PRO A 275 16.55 -7.97 10.47
C PRO A 275 17.67 -6.94 10.63
N SER A 276 18.82 -7.36 11.18
CA SER A 276 19.95 -6.46 11.45
C SER A 276 20.59 -5.89 10.19
N GLU A 277 20.35 -6.49 9.02
CA GLU A 277 20.80 -5.99 7.72
C GLU A 277 19.87 -4.94 7.08
N VAL A 278 18.71 -4.67 7.69
CA VAL A 278 17.75 -3.67 7.20
C VAL A 278 18.04 -2.35 7.91
N SER A 279 18.21 -1.27 7.14
CA SER A 279 18.48 0.05 7.70
C SER A 279 17.31 0.55 8.55
N PHE A 280 17.57 1.37 9.56
CA PHE A 280 16.53 2.01 10.37
C PHE A 280 15.57 2.88 9.53
N ARG A 281 16.02 3.40 8.39
CA ARG A 281 15.18 4.15 7.44
C ARG A 281 14.26 3.26 6.60
N GLU A 282 14.53 1.95 6.59
CA GLU A 282 13.80 0.95 5.83
C GLU A 282 12.95 0.04 6.73
N LEU A 283 13.18 0.05 8.05
CA LEU A 283 12.54 -0.82 9.03
C LEU A 283 11.57 -0.06 9.94
N ILE A 284 10.31 -0.48 9.94
CA ILE A 284 9.27 -0.07 10.86
C ILE A 284 9.00 -1.22 11.83
N THR A 285 9.16 -1.00 13.12
CA THR A 285 8.73 -1.96 14.14
C THR A 285 7.31 -1.64 14.60
N ALA A 286 6.47 -2.67 14.72
CA ALA A 286 5.07 -2.54 15.13
C ALA A 286 4.71 -3.56 16.22
N ASN A 287 4.22 -3.08 17.36
CA ASN A 287 3.78 -3.95 18.45
C ASN A 287 2.29 -4.27 18.31
N SER A 288 1.97 -5.53 18.01
CA SER A 288 0.58 -6.00 17.84
C SER A 288 -0.12 -6.40 19.14
N ALA A 289 0.46 -6.14 20.32
CA ALA A 289 -0.25 -6.34 21.60
C ALA A 289 -1.42 -5.36 21.79
N ARG A 290 -1.41 -4.24 21.05
CA ARG A 290 -2.51 -3.26 20.98
C ARG A 290 -3.61 -3.74 20.03
N SER A 291 -4.70 -2.97 19.92
CA SER A 291 -5.75 -3.26 18.94
C SER A 291 -5.18 -3.21 17.50
N PRO A 292 -5.77 -3.96 16.55
CA PRO A 292 -5.38 -3.89 15.14
C PRO A 292 -5.39 -2.47 14.58
N GLU A 293 -6.38 -1.65 14.94
CA GLU A 293 -6.56 -0.27 14.50
C GLU A 293 -5.44 0.63 15.03
N ALA A 294 -5.10 0.50 16.32
CA ALA A 294 -4.01 1.27 16.92
C ALA A 294 -2.66 0.91 16.28
N THR A 295 -2.43 -0.39 16.03
CA THR A 295 -1.21 -0.87 15.36
C THR A 295 -1.12 -0.35 13.93
N LEU A 296 -2.22 -0.38 13.19
CA LEU A 296 -2.33 0.15 11.83
C LEU A 296 -2.03 1.65 11.79
N LEU A 297 -2.66 2.43 12.67
CA LEU A 297 -2.47 3.87 12.74
C LEU A 297 -1.00 4.25 13.03
N GLU A 298 -0.36 3.52 13.94
CA GLU A 298 1.07 3.72 14.24
C GLU A 298 1.95 3.48 13.00
N VAL A 299 1.69 2.39 12.28
CA VAL A 299 2.44 2.04 11.06
C VAL A 299 2.21 3.05 9.95
N LEU A 300 0.96 3.49 9.73
CA LEU A 300 0.64 4.53 8.76
C LEU A 300 1.37 5.84 9.10
N LYS A 301 1.36 6.27 10.36
CA LYS A 301 2.10 7.47 10.79
C LYS A 301 3.60 7.37 10.52
N LYS A 302 4.22 6.22 10.82
CA LYS A 302 5.64 5.97 10.54
C LYS A 302 5.94 5.96 9.04
N LEU A 303 5.06 5.38 8.22
CA LEU A 303 5.20 5.43 6.76
C LEU A 303 5.15 6.88 6.24
N VAL A 304 4.21 7.69 6.74
CA VAL A 304 4.12 9.11 6.39
C VAL A 304 5.38 9.87 6.78
N GLN A 305 5.88 9.66 8.01
CA GLN A 305 7.11 10.30 8.46
C GLN A 305 8.30 9.95 7.56
N LEU A 306 8.49 8.67 7.26
CA LEU A 306 9.57 8.23 6.38
C LEU A 306 9.43 8.78 4.96
N GLN A 307 8.19 8.94 4.46
CA GLN A 307 7.95 9.53 3.14
C GLN A 307 8.36 11.00 3.09
N LEU A 308 8.06 11.76 4.14
CA LEU A 308 8.49 13.16 4.28
C LEU A 308 10.02 13.26 4.34
N GLU A 309 10.70 12.34 5.01
CA GLU A 309 12.16 12.29 5.11
C GLU A 309 12.86 11.85 3.81
N THR A 310 12.17 11.16 2.91
CA THR A 310 12.69 10.76 1.58
C THR A 310 12.38 11.73 0.45
N THR A 311 11.55 12.74 0.70
CA THR A 311 11.26 13.78 -0.30
C THR A 311 12.42 14.79 -0.26
N PRO A 312 13.08 15.08 -1.40
CA PRO A 312 14.31 15.87 -1.45
C PRO A 312 14.15 17.34 -1.05
#